data_AF-K7KV83-F1
#
_entry.id   AF-K7KV83-F1
#
_cell.length_a   1.000
_cell.length_b   1.000
_cell.length_c   1.000
_cell.angle_alpha   90.00
_cell.angle_beta   90.00
_cell.angle_gamma   90.00
#
_symmetry.space_group_name_H-M   'P 1'
#
loop_
_entity.id
_entity.type
_entity.pdbx_description
1 polymer ?
#
loop_
_entity_poly.entity_id
_entity_poly.type
_entity_poly.pdbx_seq_one_letter_code
_entity_poly.pdbx_strand_id
1 'polypeptide(L)' 'MKKVAESLKQLQQIFNNKLDEKDIQEVLDEVALIPNLDQQQWAKTVKWLSDDLEQLAVMRGLPIQKKKAYILAFIS' A
#
# COMPACT_ATOMS: atom_id res chain seq x y z
N MET A 1 5.16 -2.07 13.84
CA MET A 1 5.78 -2.07 12.49
C MET A 1 6.34 -3.44 12.13
N LYS A 2 7.37 -3.99 12.80
CA LYS A 2 7.97 -5.31 12.45
C LYS A 2 6.97 -6.43 12.16
N LYS A 3 6.00 -6.66 13.05
CA LYS A 3 4.97 -7.70 12.87
C LYS A 3 4.10 -7.51 11.61
N VAL A 4 3.82 -6.25 11.22
CA VAL A 4 3.04 -5.94 10.01
C VAL A 4 3.86 -6.21 8.76
N ALA A 5 5.13 -5.79 8.76
CA ALA A 5 6.06 -6.07 7.68
C ALA A 5 6.26 -7.58 7.48
N GLU A 6 6.38 -8.35 8.57
CA GLU A 6 6.46 -9.82 8.52
C GLU A 6 5.19 -10.44 7.92
N SER A 7 3.99 -10.00 8.35
CA SER A 7 2.73 -10.48 7.76
C SER A 7 2.62 -10.15 6.27
N LEU A 8 3.08 -8.97 5.86
CA LEU A 8 3.07 -8.58 4.44
C LEU A 8 4.04 -9.45 3.62
N LYS A 9 5.24 -9.70 4.16
CA LYS A 9 6.23 -10.60 3.55
C LYS A 9 5.66 -12.02 3.38
N GLN A 10 4.92 -12.53 4.35
CA GLN A 10 4.22 -13.82 4.23
C GLN A 10 3.15 -13.81 3.14
N LEU A 11 2.31 -12.78 3.07
CA LEU A 11 1.32 -12.64 2.00
C LEU A 11 1.99 -12.59 0.62
N GLN A 12 3.10 -11.88 0.47
CA GLN A 12 3.82 -11.79 -0.79
C GLN A 12 4.50 -13.09 -1.22
N GLN A 13 5.05 -13.85 -0.27
CA GLN A 13 5.55 -15.21 -0.57
C GLN A 13 4.46 -16.10 -1.14
N ILE A 14 3.20 -15.91 -0.72
CA ILE A 14 2.04 -16.61 -1.29
C ILE A 14 1.73 -16.09 -2.70
N PHE A 15 1.87 -14.79 -2.96
CA PHE A 15 1.55 -14.15 -4.25
C PHE A 15 2.71 -14.10 -5.26
N ASN A 16 3.89 -14.63 -4.94
CA ASN A 16 5.09 -14.64 -5.80
C ASN A 16 5.61 -13.24 -6.22
N ASN A 17 5.10 -12.16 -5.62
CA ASN A 17 5.62 -10.81 -5.83
C ASN A 17 6.86 -10.59 -4.96
N LYS A 18 8.01 -10.38 -5.60
CA LYS A 18 9.28 -10.03 -4.93
C LYS A 18 9.34 -8.53 -4.70
N LEU A 19 8.62 -8.02 -3.71
CA LEU A 19 8.96 -6.72 -3.13
C LEU A 19 10.12 -6.93 -2.17
N ASP A 20 11.11 -6.04 -2.21
CA ASP A 20 12.14 -6.04 -1.19
C ASP A 20 11.64 -5.34 0.10
N GLU A 21 12.41 -5.41 1.18
CA GLU A 21 12.01 -4.80 2.45
C GLU A 21 11.84 -3.28 2.35
N LYS A 22 12.58 -2.64 1.43
CA LYS A 22 12.50 -1.20 1.17
C LYS A 22 11.18 -0.88 0.46
N ASP A 23 10.80 -1.63 -0.56
CA ASP A 23 9.51 -1.48 -1.25
C ASP A 23 8.34 -1.65 -0.29
N ILE A 24 8.41 -2.65 0.60
CA ILE A 24 7.40 -2.88 1.65
C ILE A 24 7.27 -1.65 2.55
N GLN A 25 8.40 -1.14 3.04
CA GLN A 25 8.39 0.03 3.92
C GLN A 25 7.85 1.26 3.18
N GLU A 26 8.23 1.42 1.91
CA GLU A 26 7.75 2.51 1.05
C GLU A 26 6.23 2.46 0.82
N VAL A 27 5.65 1.28 0.60
CA VAL A 27 4.19 1.10 0.52
C VAL A 27 3.53 1.47 1.84
N LEU A 28 4.05 0.96 2.97
CA LEU A 28 3.45 1.23 4.28
C LEU A 28 3.51 2.71 4.66
N ASP A 29 4.63 3.37 4.38
CA ASP A 29 4.82 4.80 4.62
C ASP A 29 3.85 5.62 3.77
N GLU A 30 3.70 5.27 2.49
CA GLU A 30 2.80 5.96 1.59
C GLU A 30 1.33 5.81 2.02
N VAL A 31 0.92 4.61 2.42
CA VAL A 31 -0.44 4.37 2.91
C VAL A 31 -0.71 5.10 4.22
N ALA A 32 0.29 5.20 5.10
CA ALA A 32 0.17 5.92 6.37
C ALA A 32 -0.07 7.43 6.19
N LEU A 33 0.31 8.01 5.03
CA LEU A 33 0.04 9.41 4.72
C LEU A 33 -1.41 9.69 4.32
N ILE A 34 -2.23 8.66 4.10
CA ILE A 34 -3.59 8.82 3.61
C ILE A 34 -4.54 8.99 4.80
N PRO A 35 -5.18 10.16 4.95
CA PRO A 35 -6.05 10.39 6.10
C PRO A 35 -7.34 9.58 5.98
N ASN A 36 -7.87 9.15 7.12
CA ASN A 36 -9.23 8.59 7.26
C ASN A 36 -9.46 7.26 6.48
N LEU A 37 -8.45 6.43 6.29
CA LEU A 37 -8.68 5.04 5.86
C LEU A 37 -9.11 4.21 7.07
N ASP A 38 -10.20 3.47 6.94
CA ASP A 38 -10.51 2.42 7.90
C ASP A 38 -9.54 1.23 7.73
N GLN A 39 -9.56 0.28 8.67
CA GLN A 39 -8.64 -0.87 8.65
C GLN A 39 -8.80 -1.74 7.38
N GLN A 40 -10.01 -1.87 6.85
CA GLN A 40 -10.26 -2.67 5.65
C GLN A 40 -9.74 -1.93 4.41
N GLN A 41 -10.00 -0.63 4.31
CA GLN A 41 -9.47 0.22 3.25
C GLN A 41 -7.95 0.24 3.29
N TRP A 42 -7.35 0.37 4.47
CA TRP A 42 -5.90 0.31 4.65
C TRP A 42 -5.31 -0.99 4.13
N ALA A 43 -5.86 -2.14 4.53
CA ALA A 43 -5.37 -3.45 4.09
C ALA A 43 -5.51 -3.66 2.57
N LYS A 44 -6.66 -3.25 2.00
CA LYS A 44 -6.86 -3.28 0.55
C LYS A 44 -5.87 -2.37 -0.19
N THR A 45 -5.60 -1.19 0.35
CA THR A 45 -4.66 -0.22 -0.25
C THR A 45 -3.24 -0.77 -0.25
N VAL A 46 -2.78 -1.31 0.88
CA VAL A 46 -1.44 -1.91 1.00
C VAL A 46 -1.29 -3.06 0.01
N LYS A 47 -2.30 -3.93 -0.10
CA LYS A 47 -2.29 -5.01 -1.08
C LYS A 47 -2.22 -4.46 -2.50
N TRP A 48 -3.11 -3.54 -2.85
CA TRP A 48 -3.19 -2.94 -4.18
C TRP A 48 -1.85 -2.30 -4.61
N LEU A 49 -1.23 -1.52 -3.74
CA LEU A 49 0.10 -0.94 -3.99
C LEU A 49 1.23 -1.96 -4.02
N SER A 50 1.08 -3.08 -3.30
CA SER A 50 2.05 -4.18 -3.31
C SER A 50 1.94 -5.05 -4.57
N ASP A 51 0.78 -5.03 -5.22
CA ASP A 51 0.52 -5.79 -6.45
C ASP A 51 1.17 -5.10 -7.67
N ASP A 52 1.31 -3.76 -7.64
CA ASP A 52 1.88 -2.95 -8.71
C ASP A 52 2.59 -1.68 -8.19
N LEU A 53 3.92 -1.69 -8.21
CA LEU A 53 4.75 -0.55 -7.75
C LEU A 53 4.64 0.69 -8.65
N GLU A 54 4.15 0.58 -9.89
CA GLU A 54 3.89 1.77 -10.70
C GLU A 54 2.79 2.63 -10.08
N GLN A 55 1.81 1.99 -9.43
CA GLN A 55 0.76 2.68 -8.69
C GLN A 55 1.32 3.43 -7.47
N LEU A 56 2.37 2.90 -6.83
CA LEU A 56 3.07 3.59 -5.75
C LEU A 56 3.71 4.89 -6.25
N ALA A 57 4.33 4.86 -7.43
CA ALA A 57 4.90 6.06 -8.05
C ALA A 57 3.82 7.11 -8.38
N VAL A 58 2.68 6.68 -8.92
CA VAL A 58 1.54 7.57 -9.17
C VAL A 58 1.02 8.16 -7.86
N MET A 59 0.84 7.33 -6.84
CA MET A 59 0.36 7.73 -5.52
C MET A 59 1.24 8.80 -4.88
N ARG A 60 2.57 8.67 -4.99
CA ARG A 60 3.53 9.66 -4.50
C ARG A 60 3.39 11.02 -5.18
N GLY A 61 3.05 11.03 -6.46
CA GLY A 61 2.83 12.25 -7.24
C GLY A 61 1.52 12.97 -6.90
N LEU A 62 0.57 12.30 -6.25
CA LEU A 62 -0.74 12.88 -5.95
C LEU A 62 -0.68 13.77 -4.69
N PRO A 63 -1.40 14.92 -4.71
CA PRO A 63 -1.65 15.69 -3.49
C PRO A 63 -2.33 14.83 -2.43
N ILE A 64 -1.92 14.97 -1.17
CA ILE A 64 -2.44 14.16 -0.04
C ILE A 64 -3.98 14.19 0.01
N GLN A 65 -4.60 15.34 -0.30
CA GLN A 65 -6.05 15.49 -0.29
C GLN A 65 -6.77 14.66 -1.37
N LYS A 66 -6.06 14.28 -2.44
CA LYS A 66 -6.60 13.48 -3.56
C LYS A 66 -6.32 11.99 -3.42
N LYS A 67 -5.33 11.59 -2.62
CA LYS A 67 -4.88 10.19 -2.44
C LYS A 67 -6.02 9.25 -2.03
N LYS A 68 -6.82 9.64 -1.04
CA LYS A 68 -7.96 8.82 -0.59
C LYS A 68 -8.98 8.60 -1.71
N ALA A 69 -9.41 9.66 -2.39
CA ALA A 69 -10.40 9.57 -3.46
C ALA A 69 -9.88 8.71 -4.63
N TYR A 70 -8.60 8.86 -4.97
CA TYR A 70 -7.95 8.06 -5.99
C TYR A 70 -7.97 6.58 -5.62
N ILE A 71 -7.49 6.20 -4.43
CA ILE A 71 -7.47 4.81 -3.99
C ILE A 71 -8.85 4.18 -3.94
N LEU A 72 -9.86 4.90 -3.41
CA LEU A 72 -11.22 4.38 -3.34
C LEU A 72 -11.78 4.01 -4.72
N ALA A 73 -11.31 4.63 -5.80
CA ALA A 73 -11.69 4.26 -7.15
C ALA A 73 -11.14 2.90 -7.60
N PHE A 74 -10.08 2.38 -6.96
CA PHE A 74 -9.45 1.11 -7.30
C PHE A 74 -9.66 0.00 -6.26
N ILE A 75 -9.90 0.34 -5.00
CA ILE A 75 -10.08 -0.64 -3.92
C ILE A 75 -11.54 -0.95 -3.58
N SER A 76 -12.51 -0.27 -4.19
CA SER A 76 -13.94 -0.55 -3.97
C SER A 76 -14.27 -1.98 -4.38
#